data_AF-A0A3C1BD32-F1
#
_entry.id   AF-A0A3C1BD32-F1
#
_cell.length_a   1.000
_cell.length_b   1.000
_cell.length_c   1.000
_cell.angle_alpha   90.00
_cell.angle_beta   90.00
_cell.angle_gamma   90.00
#
_symmetry.space_group_name_H-M   'P 1'
#
loop_
_entity.id
_entity.type
_entity.pdbx_description
1 polymer ?
#
loop_
_entity_poly.entity_id
_entity_poly.type
_entity_poly.pdbx_seq_one_letter_code
_entity_poly.pdbx_strand_id
1 'polypeptide(L)'
;MSFILHPIDTVESISPADFKKNYLDPRRPLVIKGLTNNWAAREKWTPEYLKQVVGSKVVPLYDNSKADPSKPINSSAAEMPFDDYIDLIMTEPTELRIFFFNIFKQAPQLLEDIAFPKELMGGFLESMPSMFFGGANSVTF
;
A
#
# COMPACT_ATOMS: atom_id res chain seq x y z
N MET A 1 15.67 12.94 23.75
CA MET A 1 14.91 11.75 24.18
C MET A 1 15.19 10.65 23.19
N SER A 2 15.76 9.52 23.62
CA SER A 2 15.93 8.33 22.78
C SER A 2 14.64 7.51 22.83
N PHE A 3 14.15 7.06 21.68
CA PHE A 3 13.04 6.10 21.63
C PHE A 3 13.52 4.73 22.13
N ILE A 4 12.80 4.13 23.07
CA ILE A 4 12.99 2.73 23.45
C ILE A 4 12.11 1.91 22.50
N LEU A 5 12.75 1.16 21.60
CA LEU A 5 12.06 0.35 20.61
C LEU A 5 11.84 -1.06 21.15
N HIS A 6 10.64 -1.60 20.95
CA HIS A 6 10.31 -2.98 21.25
C HIS A 6 10.12 -3.76 19.94
N PRO A 7 10.55 -5.04 19.88
CA PRO A 7 10.22 -5.90 18.76
C PRO A 7 8.71 -6.00 18.55
N ILE A 8 8.28 -6.05 17.29
CA ILE A 8 6.87 -6.24 16.93
C ILE A 8 6.56 -7.73 16.93
N ASP A 9 5.51 -8.13 17.65
CA ASP A 9 5.05 -9.52 17.66
C ASP A 9 4.64 -9.95 16.25
N THR A 10 4.89 -11.22 15.93
CA THR A 10 4.60 -11.79 14.61
C THR A 10 3.88 -13.12 14.78
N VAL A 11 2.74 -13.28 14.12
CA VAL A 11 1.92 -14.50 14.17
C VAL A 11 1.51 -14.91 12.76
N GLU A 12 1.18 -16.20 12.58
CA GLU A 12 0.61 -16.68 11.31
C GLU A 12 -0.87 -16.29 11.19
N SER A 13 -1.64 -16.55 12.25
CA SER A 13 -3.06 -16.19 12.36
C SER A 13 -3.41 -15.78 13.80
N ILE A 14 -4.53 -15.10 13.99
CA ILE A 14 -5.01 -14.67 15.31
C ILE A 14 -6.55 -14.67 15.35
N SER A 15 -7.13 -14.98 16.50
CA SER A 15 -8.58 -14.87 16.70
C SER A 15 -9.00 -13.40 16.84
N PRO A 16 -10.22 -13.01 16.45
CA PRO A 16 -10.72 -11.65 16.69
C PRO A 16 -10.67 -11.22 18.16
N ALA A 17 -10.97 -12.14 19.08
CA ALA A 17 -10.96 -11.87 20.51
C ALA A 17 -9.55 -11.58 21.03
N ASP A 18 -8.55 -12.38 20.63
CA ASP A 18 -7.15 -12.17 21.02
C ASP A 18 -6.56 -10.94 20.34
N PHE A 19 -6.89 -10.71 19.08
CA PHE A 19 -6.49 -9.50 18.37
C PHE A 19 -7.00 -8.25 19.09
N LYS A 20 -8.29 -8.24 19.43
CA LYS A 20 -8.91 -7.10 20.13
C LYS A 20 -8.25 -6.85 21.48
N LYS A 21 -8.18 -7.89 22.33
CA LYS A 21 -7.70 -7.80 23.71
C LYS A 21 -6.21 -7.45 23.79
N ASN A 22 -5.38 -8.09 22.98
CA ASN A 22 -3.92 -8.03 23.15
C ASN A 22 -3.24 -6.98 22.25
N TYR A 23 -3.91 -6.48 21.21
CA TYR A 23 -3.31 -5.59 20.21
C TYR A 23 -4.15 -4.34 19.92
N LEU A 24 -5.43 -4.49 19.57
CA LEU A 24 -6.26 -3.35 19.19
C LEU A 24 -6.54 -2.40 20.37
N ASP A 25 -7.12 -2.91 21.45
CA ASP A 25 -7.45 -2.12 22.65
C ASP A 25 -6.21 -1.46 23.30
N PRO A 26 -5.07 -2.18 23.48
CA PRO A 26 -3.86 -1.57 24.03
C PRO A 26 -3.06 -0.77 23.00
N ARG A 27 -3.48 -0.70 21.72
CA ARG A 27 -2.80 0.00 20.62
C ARG A 27 -1.37 -0.50 20.39
N ARG A 28 -1.19 -1.82 20.42
CA ARG A 28 0.10 -2.48 20.22
C ARG A 28 0.20 -3.03 18.79
N PRO A 29 1.31 -2.78 18.06
CA PRO A 29 1.48 -3.29 16.70
C PRO A 29 1.62 -4.81 16.68
N LEU A 30 1.18 -5.42 15.58
CA LEU A 30 1.24 -6.86 15.30
C LEU A 30 1.47 -7.09 13.80
N VAL A 31 2.36 -8.02 13.45
CA VAL A 31 2.48 -8.56 12.09
C VAL A 31 1.70 -9.87 11.99
N ILE A 32 0.73 -9.95 11.08
CA ILE A 32 -0.04 -11.16 10.79
C ILE A 32 0.34 -11.66 9.39
N LYS A 33 1.17 -12.71 9.32
CA LYS A 33 1.73 -13.20 8.06
C LYS A 33 0.70 -13.86 7.15
N GLY A 34 -0.25 -14.59 7.72
CA GLY A 34 -1.22 -15.37 6.96
C GLY A 34 -2.41 -14.58 6.41
N LEU A 35 -2.50 -13.27 6.71
CA LEU A 35 -3.70 -12.47 6.42
C LEU A 35 -4.02 -12.34 4.93
N THR A 36 -2.99 -12.44 4.08
CA THR A 36 -3.12 -12.32 2.63
C THR A 36 -2.97 -13.67 1.92
N ASN A 37 -2.91 -14.79 2.64
CA ASN A 37 -2.74 -16.13 2.03
C ASN A 37 -3.83 -16.49 1.03
N ASN A 38 -5.03 -15.93 1.17
CA ASN A 38 -6.16 -16.15 0.26
C ASN A 38 -6.30 -15.06 -0.83
N TRP A 39 -5.37 -14.12 -0.93
CA TRP A 39 -5.42 -13.09 -1.97
C TRP A 39 -4.90 -13.62 -3.29
N ALA A 40 -5.75 -13.63 -4.33
CA ALA A 40 -5.32 -13.95 -5.69
C ALA A 40 -4.25 -12.96 -6.18
N ALA A 41 -4.25 -11.72 -5.66
CA ALA A 41 -3.26 -10.69 -5.95
C ALA A 41 -1.81 -11.16 -5.76
N ARG A 42 -1.54 -12.09 -4.84
CA ARG A 42 -0.19 -12.60 -4.57
C ARG A 42 0.46 -13.30 -5.76
N GLU A 43 -0.35 -13.90 -6.63
CA GLU A 43 0.12 -14.62 -7.81
C GLU A 43 -0.21 -13.85 -9.09
N LYS A 44 -1.36 -13.17 -9.11
CA LYS A 44 -1.90 -12.52 -10.30
C LYS A 44 -1.29 -11.15 -10.58
N TRP A 45 -0.90 -10.40 -9.55
CA TRP A 45 -0.40 -9.03 -9.74
C TRP A 45 1.08 -9.04 -10.14
N THR A 46 1.31 -9.14 -11.44
CA THR A 46 2.60 -8.89 -12.07
C THR A 46 2.65 -7.46 -12.64
N PRO A 47 3.84 -6.89 -12.90
CA PRO A 47 3.96 -5.62 -13.63
C PRO A 47 3.14 -5.62 -14.92
N GLU A 48 3.21 -6.68 -15.71
CA GLU A 48 2.50 -6.82 -16.99
C GLU A 48 0.98 -6.84 -16.80
N TYR A 49 0.49 -7.59 -15.82
CA TYR A 49 -0.94 -7.64 -15.51
C TYR A 49 -1.45 -6.28 -15.03
N LEU A 50 -0.71 -5.60 -14.15
CA LEU A 50 -1.07 -4.27 -13.66
C LEU A 50 -1.09 -3.25 -14.80
N LYS A 51 -0.11 -3.28 -15.72
CA LYS A 51 -0.14 -2.46 -16.95
C LYS A 51 -1.37 -2.73 -17.79
N GLN A 52 -1.75 -4.00 -17.97
CA GLN A 52 -2.93 -4.36 -18.77
C GLN A 52 -4.24 -3.84 -18.16
N VAL A 53 -4.41 -3.97 -16.84
CA VAL A 53 -5.68 -3.64 -16.18
C VAL A 53 -5.84 -2.16 -15.84
N VAL A 54 -4.74 -1.46 -15.55
CA VAL A 54 -4.76 -0.01 -15.30
C VAL A 54 -4.56 0.76 -16.60
N GLY A 55 -3.60 0.36 -17.43
CA GLY A 55 -3.25 1.02 -18.69
C GLY A 55 -2.66 2.42 -18.50
N SER A 56 -2.86 3.27 -19.50
CA SER A 56 -2.26 4.62 -19.57
C SER A 56 -2.96 5.68 -18.72
N LYS A 57 -3.54 5.29 -17.58
CA LYS A 57 -4.17 6.24 -16.64
C LYS A 57 -3.09 7.08 -15.99
N VAL A 58 -3.27 8.39 -16.00
CA VAL A 58 -2.32 9.31 -15.36
C VAL A 58 -2.38 9.12 -13.84
N VAL A 59 -1.21 8.89 -13.24
CA VAL A 59 -1.05 8.72 -11.80
C VAL A 59 -0.16 9.81 -11.22
N PRO A 60 -0.49 10.33 -10.02
CA PRO A 60 0.38 11.26 -9.32
C PRO A 60 1.57 10.50 -8.72
N LEU A 61 2.76 11.04 -8.92
CA LEU A 61 4.02 10.50 -8.41
C LEU A 61 4.66 11.47 -7.43
N TYR A 62 5.29 10.91 -6.41
CA TYR A 62 5.94 11.61 -5.31
C TYR A 62 7.40 11.20 -5.25
N ASP A 63 8.30 12.12 -4.93
CA ASP A 63 9.74 11.86 -4.80
C ASP A 63 10.18 11.89 -3.32
N ASN A 64 11.49 11.88 -3.08
CA ASN A 64 12.07 11.95 -1.73
C ASN A 64 12.24 13.39 -1.22
N SER A 65 11.72 14.39 -1.93
CA SER A 65 11.83 15.78 -1.49
C SER A 65 11.12 15.95 -0.14
N LYS A 66 11.73 16.75 0.74
CA LYS A 66 11.09 17.10 2.01
C LYS A 66 9.81 17.85 1.71
N ALA A 67 8.73 17.51 2.43
CA ALA A 67 7.48 18.26 2.35
C ALA A 67 7.75 19.75 2.56
N ASP A 68 7.43 20.53 1.53
CA ASP A 68 7.55 21.98 1.56
C ASP A 68 6.30 22.53 2.27
N PRO A 69 6.42 23.14 3.46
CA PRO A 69 5.28 23.65 4.21
C PRO A 69 4.57 24.81 3.48
N SER A 70 5.18 25.39 2.45
CA SER A 70 4.55 26.41 1.59
C SER A 70 3.74 25.81 0.43
N LYS A 71 3.86 24.51 0.16
CA LYS A 71 3.10 23.79 -0.85
C LYS A 71 1.98 22.96 -0.20
N PRO A 72 0.91 22.64 -0.94
CA PRO A 72 -0.02 21.61 -0.52
C PRO A 72 0.75 20.33 -0.17
N ILE A 73 0.47 19.76 1.01
CA ILE A 73 1.14 18.56 1.55
C ILE A 73 1.16 17.37 0.58
N ASN A 74 0.28 17.35 -0.42
CA ASN A 74 0.13 16.27 -1.39
C ASN A 74 0.36 16.70 -2.85
N SER A 75 1.13 17.75 -3.12
CA SER A 75 1.51 18.09 -4.50
C SER A 75 2.39 17.00 -5.10
N SER A 76 1.97 16.45 -6.25
CA SER A 76 2.76 15.50 -7.02
C SER A 76 4.06 16.16 -7.50
N ALA A 77 5.17 15.42 -7.45
CA ALA A 77 6.44 15.82 -8.06
C ALA A 77 6.40 15.63 -9.58
N ALA A 78 5.66 14.62 -10.04
CA ALA A 78 5.43 14.33 -11.45
C ALA A 78 4.07 13.65 -11.65
N GLU A 79 3.59 13.65 -12.88
CA GLU A 79 2.44 12.87 -13.32
C GLU A 79 2.80 12.18 -14.64
N MET A 80 2.47 10.91 -14.76
CA MET A 80 2.66 10.16 -16.02
C MET A 80 1.65 9.02 -16.13
N PRO A 81 1.44 8.46 -17.32
CA PRO A 81 0.70 7.22 -17.49
C PRO A 81 1.24 6.09 -16.59
N PHE A 82 0.34 5.30 -15.99
CA PHE A 82 0.73 4.24 -15.07
C PHE A 82 1.59 3.17 -15.74
N ASP A 83 1.30 2.82 -16.99
CA ASP A 83 2.10 1.89 -17.78
C ASP A 83 3.54 2.40 -18.01
N ASP A 84 3.70 3.68 -18.34
CA ASP A 84 5.02 4.32 -18.43
C ASP A 84 5.75 4.30 -17.08
N TYR A 85 5.02 4.51 -15.98
CA TYR A 85 5.59 4.44 -14.64
C TYR A 85 6.07 3.03 -14.27
N ILE A 86 5.32 1.98 -14.64
CA ILE A 86 5.78 0.60 -14.46
C ILE A 86 7.05 0.36 -15.28
N ASP A 87 7.12 0.83 -16.52
CA ASP A 87 8.33 0.68 -17.35
C ASP A 87 9.54 1.40 -16.74
N LEU A 88 9.34 2.59 -16.18
CA LEU A 88 10.38 3.35 -15.49
C LEU A 88 10.98 2.55 -14.33
N ILE A 89 10.16 2.09 -13.38
CA ILE A 89 10.67 1.41 -12.18
C ILE A 89 11.29 0.03 -12.46
N MET A 90 10.92 -0.58 -13.60
CA MET A 90 11.47 -1.86 -14.05
C MET A 90 12.78 -1.69 -14.83
N THR A 91 13.05 -0.49 -15.35
CA THR A 91 14.22 -0.21 -16.19
C THR A 91 15.36 0.43 -15.39
N GLU A 92 15.05 1.37 -14.50
CA GLU A 92 16.07 2.11 -13.75
C GLU A 92 15.66 2.47 -12.32
N PRO A 93 16.62 2.69 -11.42
CA PRO A 93 16.33 3.23 -10.09
C PRO A 93 15.66 4.60 -10.19
N THR A 94 14.60 4.80 -9.42
CA THR A 94 13.91 6.09 -9.34
C THR A 94 13.40 6.34 -7.93
N GLU A 95 13.34 7.63 -7.56
CA GLU A 95 12.73 8.07 -6.30
C GLU A 95 11.21 8.22 -6.40
N LEU A 96 10.67 8.14 -7.63
CA LEU A 96 9.25 8.32 -7.89
C LEU A 96 8.42 7.13 -7.36
N ARG A 97 7.38 7.45 -6.59
CA ARG A 97 6.43 6.50 -6.01
C ARG A 97 5.00 6.95 -6.16
N ILE A 98 4.10 5.99 -6.31
CA ILE A 98 2.67 6.17 -6.08
C ILE A 98 2.44 6.11 -4.57
N PHE A 99 1.93 7.22 -4.01
CA PHE A 99 1.63 7.34 -2.58
C PHE A 99 0.12 7.48 -2.37
N PHE A 100 -0.45 6.59 -1.56
CA PHE A 100 -1.85 6.63 -1.12
C PHE A 100 -2.86 6.90 -2.27
N PHE A 101 -2.66 6.29 -3.43
CA PHE A 101 -3.52 6.49 -4.60
C PHE A 101 -4.62 5.44 -4.67
N ASN A 102 -5.86 5.87 -4.88
CA ASN A 102 -6.98 4.95 -5.05
C ASN A 102 -7.05 4.44 -6.50
N ILE A 103 -6.15 3.52 -6.83
CA ILE A 103 -6.08 2.85 -8.14
C ILE A 103 -7.38 2.09 -8.48
N PHE A 104 -8.11 1.64 -7.46
CA PHE A 104 -9.33 0.85 -7.60
C PHE A 104 -10.50 1.65 -8.20
N LYS A 105 -10.47 2.99 -8.12
CA LYS A 105 -11.40 3.83 -8.88
C LYS A 105 -11.17 3.76 -10.39
N GLN A 106 -9.95 3.46 -10.81
CA GLN A 106 -9.56 3.35 -12.23
C GLN A 106 -9.63 1.89 -12.71
N ALA A 107 -9.29 0.94 -11.84
CA ALA A 107 -9.31 -0.50 -12.10
C ALA A 107 -10.05 -1.24 -10.96
N PRO A 108 -11.39 -1.17 -10.89
CA PRO A 108 -12.19 -1.75 -9.81
C PRO A 108 -12.06 -3.28 -9.70
N GLN A 109 -11.78 -3.97 -10.81
CA GLN A 109 -11.55 -5.41 -10.85
C GLN A 109 -10.39 -5.88 -9.97
N LEU A 110 -9.44 -4.99 -9.64
CA LEU A 110 -8.36 -5.31 -8.70
C LEU A 110 -8.89 -5.59 -7.29
N LEU A 111 -10.07 -5.09 -6.92
CA LEU A 111 -10.70 -5.41 -5.63
C LEU A 111 -11.16 -6.86 -5.54
N GLU A 112 -11.39 -7.54 -6.67
CA GLU A 112 -11.76 -8.96 -6.71
C GLU A 112 -10.58 -9.87 -6.33
N ASP A 113 -9.35 -9.35 -6.41
CA ASP A 113 -8.12 -10.09 -6.13
C ASP A 113 -7.69 -10.03 -4.65
N ILE A 114 -8.37 -9.22 -3.83
CA ILE A 114 -8.05 -8.98 -2.42
C ILE A 114 -9.21 -9.35 -1.49
N ALA A 115 -8.89 -9.79 -0.27
CA ALA A 115 -9.86 -10.10 0.77
C ALA A 115 -9.60 -9.27 2.02
N PHE A 116 -10.54 -8.38 2.38
CA PHE A 116 -10.43 -7.57 3.59
C PHE A 116 -10.60 -8.42 4.86
N PRO A 117 -9.81 -8.18 5.93
CA PRO A 117 -9.87 -8.94 7.17
C PRO A 117 -11.05 -8.50 8.05
N LYS A 118 -12.29 -8.72 7.57
CA LYS A 118 -13.53 -8.21 8.19
C LYS A 118 -13.71 -8.68 9.64
N GLU A 119 -13.30 -9.91 9.93
CA GLU A 119 -13.38 -10.50 11.27
C GLU A 119 -12.48 -9.78 12.30
N LEU A 120 -11.40 -9.14 11.86
CA LEU A 120 -10.49 -8.40 12.75
C LEU A 120 -10.89 -6.92 12.85
N MET A 121 -11.15 -6.28 11.71
CA MET A 121 -11.42 -4.85 11.63
C MET A 121 -12.23 -4.47 10.38
N GLY A 122 -13.48 -4.94 10.32
CA GLY A 122 -14.43 -4.59 9.26
C GLY A 122 -14.81 -3.11 9.21
N GLY A 123 -15.40 -2.69 8.09
CA GLY A 123 -15.92 -1.33 7.89
C GLY A 123 -14.86 -0.30 7.51
N PHE A 124 -13.93 0.01 8.42
CA PHE A 124 -12.91 1.06 8.17
C PHE A 124 -12.00 0.70 7.00
N LEU A 125 -11.44 -0.52 7.01
CA LEU A 125 -10.48 -0.98 6.00
C LEU A 125 -11.10 -1.08 4.59
N GLU A 126 -12.40 -1.33 4.51
CA GLU A 126 -13.14 -1.44 3.24
C GLU A 126 -13.44 -0.06 2.62
N SER A 127 -13.50 1.00 3.44
CA SER A 127 -13.96 2.31 2.99
C SER A 127 -12.90 3.14 2.25
N MET A 128 -11.62 2.78 2.36
CA MET A 128 -10.51 3.53 1.74
C MET A 128 -9.42 2.58 1.22
N PRO A 129 -9.69 1.81 0.16
CA PRO A 129 -8.63 1.05 -0.48
C PRO A 129 -7.70 2.03 -1.22
N SER A 130 -6.43 2.01 -0.85
CA SER A 130 -5.37 2.82 -1.43
C SER A 130 -4.17 1.94 -1.73
N MET A 131 -3.43 2.30 -2.77
CA MET A 131 -2.23 1.60 -3.21
C MET A 131 -1.00 2.46 -2.91
N PHE A 132 0.03 1.80 -2.39
CA PHE A 132 1.40 2.27 -2.38
C PHE A 132 2.17 1.43 -3.38
N PHE A 133 2.92 2.08 -4.27
CA PHE A 133 3.70 1.39 -5.30
C PHE A 133 4.99 2.17 -5.57
N GLY A 134 6.11 1.48 -5.71
CA GLY A 134 7.40 2.11 -5.83
C GLY A 134 8.47 1.15 -6.30
N GLY A 135 9.53 1.70 -6.90
CA GLY A 135 10.76 0.95 -7.17
C GLY A 135 11.49 0.54 -5.89
N ALA A 136 12.58 -0.22 -6.06
CA ALA A 136 13.43 -0.63 -4.95
C ALA A 136 13.94 0.59 -4.16
N ASN A 137 13.99 0.48 -2.83
CA ASN A 137 14.40 1.54 -1.90
C ASN A 137 13.47 2.77 -1.84
N SER A 138 12.23 2.67 -2.35
CA SER A 138 11.21 3.67 -2.10
C SER A 138 10.98 3.86 -0.60
N VAL A 139 10.91 5.11 -0.14
CA VAL A 139 10.76 5.50 1.26
C VAL A 139 9.51 6.35 1.45
N THR A 140 8.83 6.25 2.59
CA THR A 140 7.75 7.17 2.95
C THR A 140 8.09 7.78 4.30
N PHE A 141 8.12 9.12 4.37
CA PHE A 141 8.48 9.88 5.57
C PHE A 141 7.24 10.38 6.31
#